data_AF-A0A2T7G474-F1
#
_entry.id   AF-A0A2T7G474-F1
#
_cell.length_a   1.000
_cell.length_b   1.000
_cell.length_c   1.000
_cell.angle_alpha   90.00
_cell.angle_beta   90.00
_cell.angle_gamma   90.00
#
_symmetry.space_group_name_H-M   'P 1'
#
loop_
_entity.id
_entity.type
_entity.pdbx_description
1 polymer ?
#
loop_
_entity_poly.entity_id
_entity_poly.type
_entity_poly.pdbx_seq_one_letter_code
_entity_poly.pdbx_strand_id
1 'polypeptide(L)' 'MSDAPINLNRARKARARAKGKALADENAVRFGRTKAQKTLERSTAQKSAQKLDNHKREP' A
#
# COMPACT_ATOMS: atom_id res chain seq x y z
N MET A 1 38.12 -11.69 -18.20
CA MET A 1 37.95 -12.08 -16.79
C MET A 1 38.06 -10.83 -15.94
N SER A 2 36.94 -10.17 -15.62
CA SER A 2 36.97 -8.91 -14.88
C SER A 2 36.98 -9.19 -13.37
N ASP A 3 38.17 -9.47 -12.85
CA ASP A 3 38.42 -9.72 -11.42
C ASP A 3 38.66 -8.40 -10.66
N ALA A 4 37.82 -7.40 -10.95
CA ALA A 4 37.86 -6.13 -10.23
C ALA A 4 37.21 -6.31 -8.85
N PRO A 5 37.81 -5.79 -7.77
CA PRO A 5 37.28 -5.96 -6.41
C PRO A 5 35.86 -5.40 -6.31
N ILE A 6 34.89 -6.28 -6.02
CA ILE A 6 33.49 -5.90 -5.84
C ILE A 6 33.29 -5.22 -4.49
N ASN A 7 32.65 -4.05 -4.51
CA ASN A 7 32.23 -3.39 -3.29
C ASN A 7 30.99 -4.11 -2.69
N LEU A 8 31.25 -4.93 -1.66
CA LEU A 8 30.22 -5.70 -0.95
C LEU A 8 29.13 -4.84 -0.30
N ASN A 9 29.41 -3.57 0.02
CA ASN A 9 28.40 -2.66 0.59
C ASN A 9 27.38 -2.26 -0.47
N ARG A 10 27.82 -2.00 -1.71
CA ARG A 10 26.93 -1.73 -2.83
C ARG A 10 26.04 -2.95 -3.14
N ALA A 11 26.64 -4.14 -3.16
CA ALA A 11 25.90 -5.39 -3.36
C ALA A 11 24.86 -5.65 -2.27
N ARG A 12 25.22 -5.47 -0.99
CA ARG A 12 24.28 -5.59 0.14
C ARG A 12 23.13 -4.60 0.04
N LYS A 13 23.42 -3.32 -0.27
CA LYS A 13 22.39 -2.28 -0.45
C LYS A 13 21.46 -2.60 -1.63
N ALA A 14 21.99 -3.11 -2.74
CA ALA A 14 21.18 -3.53 -3.88
C ALA A 14 20.24 -4.68 -3.49
N ARG A 15 20.75 -5.70 -2.80
CA ARG A 15 19.93 -6.83 -2.31
C ARG A 15 18.84 -6.37 -1.33
N ALA A 16 19.15 -5.46 -0.40
CA ALA A 16 18.18 -4.92 0.53
C ALA A 16 17.06 -4.13 -0.19
N ARG A 17 17.43 -3.29 -1.17
CA ARG A 17 16.46 -2.56 -1.99
C ARG A 17 15.57 -3.49 -2.81
N ALA A 18 16.14 -4.52 -3.42
CA ALA A 18 15.37 -5.51 -4.19
C ALA A 18 14.36 -6.26 -3.31
N LYS A 19 14.77 -6.70 -2.11
CA LYS A 19 13.87 -7.31 -1.12
C LYS A 19 12.74 -6.38 -0.70
N GLY A 20 13.05 -5.12 -0.41
CA GLY A 20 12.05 -4.11 -0.05
C GLY A 20 11.02 -3.88 -1.16
N LYS A 21 11.47 -3.83 -2.42
CA LYS A 21 10.57 -3.70 -3.57
C LYS A 21 9.65 -4.91 -3.73
N ALA A 22 10.19 -6.13 -3.64
CA ALA A 22 9.38 -7.35 -3.73
C ALA A 22 8.30 -7.42 -2.63
N LEU A 23 8.65 -7.05 -1.39
CA LEU A 23 7.67 -6.97 -0.29
C LEU A 23 6.62 -5.88 -0.52
N ALA A 24 7.01 -4.74 -1.08
CA ALA A 24 6.09 -3.66 -1.41
C ALA A 24 5.10 -4.08 -2.52
N ASP A 25 5.59 -4.77 -3.55
CA ASP A 25 4.78 -5.30 -4.65
C ASP A 25 3.81 -6.39 -4.12
N GLU A 26 4.30 -7.31 -3.29
CA GLU A 26 3.47 -8.31 -2.62
C GLU A 26 2.39 -7.63 -1.74
N ASN A 27 2.76 -6.61 -0.96
CA ASN A 27 1.81 -5.86 -0.15
C ASN A 27 0.81 -5.05 -0.99
N ALA A 28 1.22 -4.53 -2.14
CA ALA A 28 0.32 -3.83 -3.06
C ALA A 28 -0.73 -4.79 -3.63
N VAL A 29 -0.35 -6.02 -3.97
CA VAL A 29 -1.27 -7.06 -4.43
C VAL A 29 -2.16 -7.56 -3.29
N ARG A 30 -1.56 -7.91 -2.14
CA ARG A 30 -2.27 -8.52 -0.99
C ARG A 30 -3.17 -7.55 -0.26
N PHE A 31 -2.72 -6.31 -0.09
CA PHE A 31 -3.44 -5.29 0.66
C PHE A 31 -4.10 -4.24 -0.22
N GLY A 32 -3.91 -4.33 -1.55
CA GLY A 32 -4.79 -3.95 -2.68
C GLY A 32 -5.24 -2.49 -2.81
N ARG A 33 -5.52 -1.85 -1.69
CA ARG A 33 -6.10 -0.52 -1.59
C ARG A 33 -5.01 0.46 -1.24
N THR A 34 -4.75 1.38 -2.16
CA THR A 34 -3.91 2.54 -1.92
C THR A 34 -4.54 3.43 -0.84
N LYS A 35 -3.75 4.31 -0.20
CA LYS A 35 -4.29 5.27 0.78
C LYS A 35 -5.45 6.08 0.20
N ALA A 36 -5.34 6.52 -1.06
CA ALA A 36 -6.37 7.27 -1.77
C ALA A 36 -7.67 6.47 -1.96
N GLN A 37 -7.56 5.18 -2.31
CA GLN A 37 -8.73 4.29 -2.40
C GLN A 37 -9.38 4.07 -1.04
N LYS A 38 -8.59 3.84 0.02
CA LYS A 38 -9.10 3.73 1.39
C LYS A 38 -9.83 4.99 1.86
N THR A 39 -9.32 6.18 1.53
CA THR A 39 -9.98 7.44 1.87
C THR A 39 -11.28 7.63 1.09
N LEU A 40 -11.30 7.26 -0.19
CA LEU A 40 -12.49 7.34 -1.03
C LEU A 40 -13.57 6.40 -0.48
N GLU A 41 -13.23 5.14 -0.21
CA GLU A 41 -14.15 4.15 0.37
C GLU A 41 -14.72 4.61 1.72
N ARG A 42 -13.88 5.16 2.59
CA ARG A 42 -14.33 5.73 3.87
C ARG A 42 -15.31 6.88 3.66
N SER A 43 -15.00 7.80 2.74
CA SER A 43 -15.90 8.92 2.42
C SER A 43 -17.23 8.43 1.85
N THR A 44 -17.21 7.43 0.95
CA THR A 44 -18.45 6.86 0.40
C THR A 44 -19.28 6.16 1.47
N ALA A 45 -18.65 5.42 2.38
CA ALA A 45 -19.32 4.75 3.48
C ALA A 45 -19.94 5.75 4.48
N GLN A 46 -19.23 6.85 4.77
CA GLN A 46 -19.77 7.92 5.62
C GLN A 46 -20.97 8.60 4.98
N LYS A 47 -20.89 8.92 3.69
CA LYS A 47 -22.01 9.50 2.93
C LYS A 47 -23.21 8.57 2.90
N SER A 48 -23.00 7.27 2.72
CA SER A 48 -24.12 6.31 2.74
C SER A 48 -24.74 6.21 4.13
N ALA A 49 -23.93 6.17 5.20
CA ALA A 49 -24.41 6.15 6.58
C ALA A 49 -25.25 7.40 6.89
N GLN A 50 -24.73 8.59 6.58
CA GLN A 50 -25.46 9.86 6.77
C GLN A 50 -26.78 9.90 5.99
N LYS A 51 -26.79 9.40 4.75
CA LYS A 51 -28.04 9.30 3.97
C LYS A 51 -29.05 8.41 4.68
N LEU A 52 -28.63 7.23 5.15
CA LEU A 52 -29.51 6.31 5.86
C LEU A 52 -30.03 6.93 7.15
N ASP A 53 -29.16 7.58 7.93
CA ASP A 53 -29.56 8.26 9.17
C ASP A 53 -30.58 9.38 8.91
N ASN A 54 -30.39 10.20 7.86
CA ASN A 54 -31.37 11.22 7.48
C ASN A 54 -32.74 10.65 7.07
N HIS A 55 -32.77 9.40 6.59
CA HIS A 55 -33.99 8.70 6.22
C HIS A 55 -34.59 7.86 7.35
N LYS A 56 -33.92 7.73 8.50
CA LYS A 56 -34.51 7.12 9.67
C LYS A 56 -35.58 8.04 10.23
N ARG A 57 -36.78 7.49 10.41
CA ARG A 57 -37.81 8.09 11.24
C ARG A 57 -37.67 7.46 12.62
N GLU A 58 -37.48 8.29 13.63
CA GLU A 58 -37.57 7.84 15.03
C GLU A 58 -38.99 7.27 15.26
N PRO A 59 -39.13 6.19 16.04
CA PRO A 59 -40.43 5.68 16.47
C PRO A 59 -41.18 6.67 17.38
#